data_AF-A0A645GZ83-F1
#
_entry.id   AF-A0A645GZ83-F1
#
_cell.length_a   1.000
_cell.length_b   1.000
_cell.length_c   1.000
_cell.angle_alpha   90.00
_cell.angle_beta   90.00
_cell.angle_gamma   90.00
#
_symmetry.space_group_name_H-M   'P 1'
#
loop_
_entity.id
_entity.type
_entity.pdbx_description
1 polymer ?
#
loop_
_entity_poly.entity_id
_entity_poly.type
_entity_poly.pdbx_seq_one_letter_code
_entity_poly.pdbx_strand_id
1 'polypeptide(L)'
;MAAWFQSSLANDPGSSNMVPPMAYRFGYGVTEYPVEGNSTLLKQLQDSSINYVGTAAEGGLSNKMLVAGHMLDGNPFNYWYSVAWAAINLELDLANEIINGSNTTVNPLYYEQNGIDRLQRRALKTLRNGISYGLILGRVIGTGLTQQDFNTEYEKGTYAGNAVINAVPFSNYNSLNPSDYAAGKYAGLSAVMTPRRGFESITFNVNVTNFVGA
;
A
#
# COMPACT_ATOMS: atom_id res chain seq x y z
N MET A 1 5.23 -17.05 -17.50
CA MET A 1 6.03 -16.13 -16.66
C MET A 1 6.14 -14.73 -17.27
N ALA A 2 6.50 -14.57 -18.55
CA ALA A 2 6.67 -13.25 -19.18
C ALA A 2 5.43 -12.33 -19.12
N ALA A 3 4.22 -12.86 -19.34
CA ALA A 3 2.98 -12.07 -19.31
C ALA A 3 2.72 -11.38 -17.96
N TRP A 4 2.96 -12.08 -16.84
CA TRP A 4 2.70 -11.56 -15.50
C TRP A 4 3.78 -10.58 -15.05
N PHE A 5 5.03 -10.82 -15.46
CA PHE A 5 6.11 -9.86 -15.28
C PHE A 5 5.83 -8.56 -16.06
N GLN A 6 5.44 -8.65 -17.34
CA GLN A 6 5.04 -7.49 -18.13
C GLN A 6 3.86 -6.73 -17.51
N SER A 7 2.84 -7.45 -17.02
CA SER A 7 1.72 -6.84 -16.28
C SER A 7 2.19 -6.11 -15.01
N SER A 8 3.19 -6.62 -14.30
CA SER A 8 3.75 -5.96 -13.12
C SER A 8 4.53 -4.68 -13.46
N LEU A 9 5.28 -4.69 -14.57
CA LEU A 9 6.05 -3.55 -15.07
C LEU A 9 5.18 -2.45 -15.67
N ALA A 10 4.01 -2.81 -16.21
CA ALA A 10 3.08 -1.86 -16.80
C ALA A 10 2.33 -0.98 -15.78
N ASN A 11 2.52 -1.24 -14.47
CA ASN A 11 1.93 -0.40 -13.43
C ASN A 11 2.65 0.97 -13.40
N ASP A 12 1.99 2.00 -13.94
CA ASP A 12 2.39 3.41 -13.82
C ASP A 12 1.32 4.19 -13.03
N PRO A 13 1.37 4.12 -11.68
CA PRO A 13 0.34 4.66 -10.81
C PRO A 13 0.17 6.17 -10.94
N GLY A 14 -1.05 6.59 -11.23
CA GLY A 14 -1.46 7.99 -11.23
C GLY A 14 -2.90 8.16 -10.76
N SER A 15 -3.33 9.40 -10.51
CA SER A 15 -4.71 9.68 -10.09
C SER A 15 -5.76 9.28 -11.13
N SER A 16 -5.34 9.17 -12.40
CA SER A 16 -6.17 8.68 -13.51
C SER A 16 -5.87 7.22 -13.89
N ASN A 17 -4.85 6.60 -13.29
CA ASN A 17 -4.41 5.23 -13.59
C ASN A 17 -4.05 4.51 -12.29
N MET A 18 -5.06 4.02 -11.58
CA MET A 18 -4.88 3.37 -10.29
C MET A 18 -4.30 1.95 -10.47
N VAL A 19 -3.52 1.47 -9.49
CA VAL A 19 -2.96 0.11 -9.55
C VAL A 19 -4.06 -0.94 -9.39
N PRO A 20 -4.28 -1.82 -10.37
CA PRO A 20 -5.24 -2.91 -10.22
C PRO A 20 -4.69 -4.03 -9.32
N PRO A 21 -5.57 -4.85 -8.70
CA PRO A 21 -5.16 -6.11 -8.10
C PRO A 21 -4.45 -7.01 -9.12
N MET A 22 -3.50 -7.84 -8.69
CA MET A 22 -2.84 -8.80 -9.59
C MET A 22 -3.69 -10.06 -9.82
N ALA A 23 -4.53 -10.41 -8.84
CA ALA A 23 -5.51 -11.46 -8.96
C ALA A 23 -6.45 -11.17 -10.15
N TYR A 24 -6.73 -12.21 -10.93
CA TYR A 24 -7.66 -12.22 -12.06
C TYR A 24 -7.31 -11.29 -13.23
N ARG A 25 -6.10 -10.73 -13.27
CA ARG A 25 -5.66 -9.96 -14.45
C ARG A 25 -5.59 -10.85 -15.69
N PHE A 26 -6.03 -10.32 -16.83
CA PHE A 26 -5.94 -11.04 -18.09
C PHE A 26 -4.51 -11.15 -18.59
N GLY A 27 -4.20 -12.32 -19.16
CA GLY A 27 -2.93 -12.60 -19.81
C GLY A 27 -3.14 -13.03 -21.24
N TYR A 28 -2.23 -12.62 -22.11
CA TYR A 28 -2.19 -13.00 -23.52
C TYR A 28 -0.92 -13.82 -23.79
N GLY A 29 -1.00 -14.74 -24.76
CA GLY A 29 0.11 -15.66 -25.05
C GLY A 29 0.39 -16.66 -23.92
N VAL A 30 -0.62 -16.99 -23.12
CA VAL A 30 -0.53 -17.97 -22.03
C VAL A 30 -1.43 -19.17 -22.29
N THR A 31 -1.07 -20.33 -21.72
CA THR A 31 -1.88 -21.56 -21.74
C THR A 31 -2.49 -21.74 -20.36
N GLU A 32 -3.78 -22.08 -20.31
CA GLU A 32 -4.48 -22.34 -19.06
C GLU A 32 -4.13 -23.72 -18.52
N TYR A 33 -4.22 -23.88 -17.20
CA TYR A 33 -4.10 -25.18 -16.57
C TYR A 33 -5.44 -25.94 -16.72
N PRO A 34 -5.43 -27.22 -17.14
CA PRO A 34 -6.68 -27.98 -17.31
C PRO A 34 -7.48 -28.07 -16.02
N VAL A 35 -8.76 -27.70 -16.05
CA VAL A 35 -9.66 -27.76 -14.88
C VAL A 35 -10.16 -29.18 -14.66
N GLU A 36 -10.49 -29.90 -15.73
CA GLU A 36 -11.02 -31.25 -15.69
C GLU A 36 -10.02 -32.20 -14.99
N GLY A 37 -10.49 -32.92 -13.97
CA GLY A 37 -9.68 -33.85 -13.18
C GLY A 37 -8.69 -33.21 -12.20
N ASN A 38 -8.54 -31.88 -12.16
CA ASN A 38 -7.50 -31.20 -11.36
C ASN A 38 -8.05 -30.23 -10.30
N SER A 39 -9.35 -30.20 -10.04
CA SER A 39 -9.97 -29.24 -9.09
C SER A 39 -9.32 -29.23 -7.71
N THR A 40 -9.04 -30.41 -7.14
CA THR A 40 -8.34 -30.54 -5.84
C THR A 40 -6.93 -29.95 -5.88
N LEU A 41 -6.18 -30.22 -6.95
CA LEU A 41 -4.83 -29.68 -7.14
C LEU A 41 -4.87 -28.16 -7.26
N LEU A 42 -5.76 -27.62 -8.10
CA LEU A 42 -5.89 -26.17 -8.29
C LEU A 42 -6.25 -25.46 -6.98
N LYS A 43 -7.10 -26.07 -6.15
CA LYS A 43 -7.41 -25.55 -4.81
C LYS A 43 -6.18 -25.59 -3.90
N GLN A 44 -5.42 -26.69 -3.87
CA GLN A 44 -4.18 -26.80 -3.09
C GLN A 44 -3.14 -25.76 -3.51
N LEU A 45 -3.02 -25.47 -4.82
CA LEU A 45 -2.14 -24.41 -5.31
C LEU A 45 -2.55 -23.04 -4.74
N GLN A 46 -3.85 -22.70 -4.77
CA GLN A 46 -4.34 -21.45 -4.17
C GLN A 46 -4.09 -21.38 -2.66
N ASP A 47 -4.39 -22.46 -1.94
CA ASP A 47 -4.20 -22.53 -0.48
C ASP A 47 -2.71 -22.42 -0.11
N SER A 48 -1.82 -22.78 -1.04
CA SER A 48 -0.36 -22.64 -0.93
C SER A 48 0.17 -21.33 -1.52
N SER A 49 -0.70 -20.37 -1.86
CA SER A 49 -0.33 -19.09 -2.49
C SER A 49 0.44 -19.22 -3.81
N ILE A 50 0.17 -20.29 -4.56
CA ILE A 50 0.77 -20.57 -5.87
C ILE A 50 -0.19 -20.10 -6.96
N ASN A 51 0.32 -19.22 -7.82
CA ASN A 51 -0.43 -18.71 -8.96
C ASN A 51 -0.47 -19.71 -10.12
N TYR A 52 -1.59 -19.80 -10.81
CA TYR A 52 -1.73 -20.53 -12.06
C TYR A 52 -2.57 -19.76 -13.07
N VAL A 53 -2.54 -20.18 -14.33
CA VAL A 53 -3.35 -19.59 -15.40
C VAL A 53 -4.67 -20.32 -15.48
N GLY A 54 -5.77 -19.61 -15.29
CA GLY A 54 -7.12 -20.14 -15.45
C GLY A 54 -7.89 -19.43 -16.56
N THR A 55 -9.18 -19.76 -16.66
CA THR A 55 -10.13 -19.13 -17.57
C THR A 55 -11.08 -18.20 -16.81
N ALA A 56 -11.44 -17.07 -17.41
CA ALA A 56 -12.46 -16.16 -16.89
C ALA A 56 -13.90 -16.59 -17.27
N ALA A 57 -14.09 -17.80 -17.82
CA ALA A 57 -15.37 -18.30 -18.31
C ALA A 57 -16.49 -18.31 -17.25
N GLU A 58 -16.16 -18.52 -15.97
CA GLU A 58 -17.13 -18.44 -14.87
C GLU A 58 -17.75 -17.04 -14.72
N GLY A 59 -17.01 -16.00 -15.13
CA GLY A 59 -17.50 -14.62 -15.20
C GLY A 59 -18.15 -14.27 -16.54
N GLY A 60 -18.37 -15.25 -17.43
CA GLY A 60 -18.91 -15.03 -18.78
C GLY A 60 -17.91 -14.41 -19.76
N LEU A 61 -16.61 -14.46 -19.46
CA LEU A 61 -15.55 -13.86 -20.28
C LEU A 61 -14.70 -14.94 -20.95
N SER A 62 -14.18 -14.66 -22.15
CA SER A 62 -13.38 -15.64 -22.91
C SER A 62 -11.86 -15.52 -22.70
N ASN A 63 -11.41 -14.57 -21.87
CA ASN A 63 -9.99 -14.33 -21.62
C ASN A 63 -9.40 -15.33 -20.63
N LYS A 64 -8.08 -15.54 -20.74
CA LYS A 64 -7.28 -16.26 -19.74
C LYS A 64 -6.83 -15.28 -18.66
N MET A 65 -6.75 -15.74 -17.42
CA MET A 65 -6.44 -14.90 -16.27
C MET A 65 -5.44 -15.55 -15.32
N LEU A 66 -4.72 -14.73 -14.57
CA LEU A 66 -3.93 -15.18 -13.43
C LEU A 66 -4.86 -15.44 -12.24
N VAL A 67 -4.80 -16.63 -11.65
CA VAL A 67 -5.57 -16.96 -10.45
C VAL A 67 -4.69 -16.79 -9.20
N ALA A 68 -5.31 -16.36 -8.09
CA ALA A 68 -4.70 -15.94 -6.80
C ALA A 68 -3.98 -14.58 -6.84
N GLY A 69 -2.99 -14.39 -7.71
CA GLY A 69 -2.19 -13.15 -7.76
C GLY A 69 -1.39 -12.87 -6.48
N HIS A 70 -1.05 -13.91 -5.73
CA HIS A 70 -0.33 -13.86 -4.46
C HIS A 70 1.18 -13.99 -4.63
N MET A 71 1.91 -13.42 -3.67
CA MET A 71 3.29 -13.78 -3.41
C MET A 71 3.30 -14.98 -2.43
N LEU A 72 4.44 -15.67 -2.28
CA LEU A 72 4.53 -16.89 -1.47
C LEU A 72 4.26 -16.68 0.03
N ASP A 73 4.18 -15.45 0.49
CA ASP A 73 3.79 -15.08 1.85
C ASP A 73 2.27 -14.93 2.03
N GLY A 74 1.48 -15.22 0.99
CA GLY A 74 0.01 -15.14 0.97
C GLY A 74 -0.55 -13.74 0.80
N ASN A 75 0.30 -12.72 0.61
CA ASN A 75 -0.18 -11.38 0.31
C ASN A 75 -0.27 -11.16 -1.21
N PRO A 76 -1.27 -10.42 -1.71
CA PRO A 76 -1.39 -10.16 -3.13
C PRO A 76 -0.25 -9.27 -3.61
N PHE A 77 0.20 -9.42 -4.87
CA PHE A 77 1.33 -8.65 -5.39
C PHE A 77 1.18 -7.13 -5.23
N ASN A 78 -0.02 -6.58 -5.43
CA ASN A 78 -0.29 -5.14 -5.25
C ASN A 78 -0.09 -4.67 -3.80
N TYR A 79 -0.17 -5.54 -2.80
CA TYR A 79 0.18 -5.24 -1.42
C TYR A 79 1.66 -4.84 -1.33
N TRP A 80 2.54 -5.71 -1.82
CA TRP A 80 3.99 -5.49 -1.76
C TRP A 80 4.46 -4.37 -2.68
N TYR A 81 3.84 -4.25 -3.85
CA TYR A 81 4.06 -3.10 -4.73
C TYR A 81 3.76 -1.78 -4.00
N SER A 82 2.66 -1.71 -3.25
CA SER A 82 2.29 -0.51 -2.49
C SER A 82 3.26 -0.20 -1.36
N VAL A 83 3.74 -1.22 -0.65
CA VAL A 83 4.76 -1.07 0.40
C VAL A 83 6.07 -0.52 -0.18
N ALA A 84 6.56 -1.13 -1.27
CA ALA A 84 7.78 -0.69 -1.93
C ALA A 84 7.64 0.74 -2.48
N TRP A 85 6.51 1.05 -3.12
CA TRP A 85 6.22 2.39 -3.61
C TRP A 85 6.25 3.42 -2.48
N ALA A 86 5.62 3.14 -1.35
CA ALA A 86 5.57 4.07 -0.22
C ALA A 86 6.95 4.33 0.37
N ALA A 87 7.75 3.27 0.60
CA ALA A 87 9.10 3.40 1.13
C ALA A 87 9.99 4.27 0.22
N ILE A 88 10.03 3.93 -1.07
CA ILE A 88 10.87 4.64 -2.06
C ILE A 88 10.44 6.11 -2.19
N ASN A 89 9.14 6.36 -2.35
CA ASN A 89 8.66 7.72 -2.60
C ASN A 89 8.74 8.60 -1.36
N LEU A 90 8.56 8.05 -0.14
CA LEU A 90 8.74 8.82 1.08
C LEU A 90 10.20 9.29 1.22
N GLU A 91 11.16 8.40 1.02
CA GLU A 91 12.59 8.73 1.08
C GLU A 91 12.95 9.79 0.03
N LEU A 92 12.54 9.56 -1.23
CA LEU A 92 12.81 10.48 -2.33
C LEU A 92 12.19 11.86 -2.10
N ASP A 93 10.94 11.91 -1.67
CA ASP A 93 10.21 13.15 -1.45
C ASP A 93 10.76 13.95 -0.26
N LEU A 94 11.15 13.27 0.82
CA LEU A 94 11.79 13.90 1.97
C LEU A 94 13.18 14.43 1.60
N ALA A 95 13.99 13.65 0.89
CA ALA A 95 15.30 14.10 0.40
C ALA A 95 15.15 15.33 -0.51
N ASN A 96 14.18 15.31 -1.43
CA ASN A 96 13.86 16.45 -2.28
C ASN A 96 13.44 17.68 -1.46
N GLU A 97 12.66 17.51 -0.40
CA GLU A 97 12.25 18.62 0.46
C GLU A 97 13.44 19.25 1.20
N ILE A 98 14.38 18.41 1.65
CA ILE A 98 15.62 18.85 2.30
C ILE A 98 16.51 19.61 1.31
N ILE A 99 16.78 19.04 0.13
CA ILE A 99 17.60 19.67 -0.90
C ILE A 99 17.01 21.02 -1.31
N ASN A 100 15.72 21.07 -1.64
CA ASN A 100 15.08 22.32 -2.04
C ASN A 100 15.02 23.34 -0.90
N GLY A 101 14.79 22.87 0.33
CA GLY A 101 14.82 23.70 1.52
C GLY A 101 16.18 24.35 1.80
N SER A 102 17.28 23.67 1.47
CA SER A 102 18.64 24.21 1.61
C SER A 102 19.04 25.18 0.50
N ASN A 103 18.29 25.25 -0.60
CA ASN A 103 18.60 26.06 -1.79
C ASN A 103 17.63 27.23 -2.00
N THR A 104 16.96 27.70 -0.95
CA THR A 104 16.07 28.87 -0.99
C THR A 104 16.41 29.85 0.12
N THR A 105 16.30 31.14 -0.18
CA THR A 105 16.48 32.24 0.79
C THR A 105 15.15 32.75 1.35
N VAL A 106 14.02 32.36 0.75
CA VAL A 106 12.68 32.83 1.13
C VAL A 106 12.10 32.00 2.28
N ASN A 107 12.27 30.68 2.22
CA ASN A 107 11.82 29.77 3.28
C ASN A 107 12.82 28.61 3.44
N PRO A 108 14.02 28.90 3.97
CA PRO A 108 15.04 27.88 4.19
C PRO A 108 14.52 26.79 5.12
N LEU A 109 14.94 25.55 4.90
CA LEU A 109 14.61 24.45 5.81
C LEU A 109 15.65 24.37 6.92
N TYR A 110 15.27 24.76 8.13
CA TYR A 110 16.09 24.64 9.32
C TYR A 110 15.74 23.41 10.15
N TYR A 111 16.71 22.91 10.92
CA TYR A 111 16.48 21.86 11.91
C TYR A 111 15.81 22.44 13.15
N GLU A 112 14.50 22.66 13.06
CA GLU A 112 13.65 23.16 14.13
C GLU A 112 12.24 22.58 13.96
N GLN A 113 11.31 22.93 14.87
CA GLN A 113 9.93 22.43 14.79
C GLN A 113 9.26 22.73 13.45
N ASN A 114 9.40 23.96 12.92
CA ASN A 114 8.83 24.33 11.62
C ASN A 114 9.37 23.47 10.47
N GLY A 115 10.66 23.10 10.54
CA GLY A 115 11.29 22.23 9.56
C GLY A 115 10.78 20.80 9.64
N ILE A 116 10.67 20.26 10.86
CA ILE A 116 10.05 18.94 11.10
C ILE A 116 8.60 18.93 10.60
N ASP A 117 7.80 19.96 10.88
CA ASP A 117 6.42 20.06 10.41
C ASP A 117 6.36 20.12 8.88
N ARG A 118 7.32 20.78 8.24
CA ARG A 118 7.42 20.84 6.78
C ARG A 118 7.75 19.46 6.19
N LEU A 119 8.70 18.73 6.77
CA LEU A 119 9.02 17.36 6.37
C LEU A 119 7.82 16.42 6.56
N GLN A 120 7.12 16.54 7.69
CA GLN A 120 5.90 15.79 7.95
C GLN A 120 4.83 16.10 6.90
N ARG A 121 4.58 17.38 6.59
CA ARG A 121 3.62 17.77 5.54
C ARG A 121 3.98 17.18 4.18
N ARG A 122 5.27 17.11 3.83
CA ARG A 122 5.71 16.46 2.59
C ARG A 122 5.38 14.97 2.60
N ALA A 123 5.76 14.24 3.64
CA ALA A 123 5.46 12.82 3.77
C ALA A 123 3.94 12.53 3.77
N LEU A 124 3.14 13.37 4.43
CA LEU A 124 1.68 13.28 4.39
C LEU A 124 1.13 13.45 2.97
N LYS A 125 1.72 14.36 2.16
CA LYS A 125 1.35 14.54 0.75
C LYS A 125 1.69 13.28 -0.06
N THR A 126 2.85 12.67 0.16
CA THR A 126 3.25 11.41 -0.51
C THR A 126 2.23 10.31 -0.25
N LEU A 127 1.81 10.09 1.01
CA LEU A 127 0.79 9.08 1.32
C LEU A 127 -0.59 9.42 0.72
N ARG A 128 -0.96 10.71 0.63
CA ARG A 128 -2.21 11.13 -0.04
C ARG A 128 -2.20 10.78 -1.52
N ASN A 129 -1.06 10.95 -2.19
CA ASN A 129 -0.89 10.51 -3.57
C ASN A 129 -1.09 8.99 -3.68
N GLY A 130 -0.48 8.21 -2.76
CA GLY A 130 -0.64 6.76 -2.70
C GLY A 130 -2.10 6.31 -2.59
N ILE A 131 -2.95 7.03 -1.84
CA ILE A 131 -4.39 6.77 -1.80
C ILE A 131 -5.03 7.04 -3.18
N SER A 132 -4.73 8.20 -3.78
CA SER A 132 -5.28 8.56 -5.10
C SER A 132 -4.85 7.60 -6.21
N TYR A 133 -3.70 6.94 -6.05
CA TYR A 133 -3.15 5.98 -7.00
C TYR A 133 -3.65 4.55 -6.77
N GLY A 134 -4.53 4.33 -5.79
CA GLY A 134 -5.09 3.02 -5.46
C GLY A 134 -4.14 2.09 -4.71
N LEU A 135 -3.05 2.61 -4.14
CA LEU A 135 -2.03 1.83 -3.41
C LEU A 135 -2.35 1.71 -1.93
N ILE A 136 -2.88 2.77 -1.33
CA ILE A 136 -3.07 2.90 0.11
C ILE A 136 -4.56 2.97 0.43
N LEU A 137 -4.96 2.31 1.52
CA LEU A 137 -6.31 2.33 2.05
C LEU A 137 -6.48 3.40 3.13
N GLY A 138 -7.66 4.02 3.16
CA GLY A 138 -8.10 4.90 4.24
C GLY A 138 -7.73 6.36 4.05
N ARG A 139 -7.62 7.09 5.17
CA ARG A 139 -7.21 8.49 5.21
C ARG A 139 -5.77 8.63 5.68
N VAL A 140 -5.16 9.77 5.35
CA VAL A 140 -3.85 10.14 5.88
C VAL A 140 -4.00 10.95 7.17
N ILE A 141 -3.27 10.55 8.21
CA ILE A 141 -3.25 11.15 9.54
C ILE A 141 -1.84 11.63 9.85
N GLY A 142 -1.70 12.85 10.37
CA GLY A 142 -0.44 13.37 10.90
C GLY A 142 -0.47 13.38 12.42
N THR A 143 0.59 12.90 13.07
CA THR A 143 0.72 12.91 14.53
C THR A 143 2.06 13.53 14.96
N GLY A 144 2.07 14.19 16.11
CA GLY A 144 3.26 14.77 16.73
C GLY A 144 3.57 14.12 18.07
N LEU A 145 3.56 12.78 18.11
CA LEU A 145 3.68 12.01 19.34
C LEU A 145 5.14 11.61 19.59
N THR A 146 5.48 11.36 20.86
CA THR A 146 6.73 10.66 21.18
C THR A 146 6.71 9.26 20.54
N GLN A 147 7.88 8.66 20.33
CA GLN A 147 7.94 7.31 19.73
C GLN A 147 7.18 6.29 20.60
N GLN A 148 7.24 6.43 21.92
CA GLN A 148 6.56 5.54 22.85
C GLN A 148 5.04 5.66 22.76
N ASP A 149 4.50 6.88 22.74
CA ASP A 149 3.05 7.10 22.62
C ASP A 149 2.54 6.67 21.24
N PHE A 150 3.33 6.90 20.19
CA PHE A 150 3.00 6.45 18.85
C PHE A 150 2.89 4.92 18.77
N ASN A 151 3.86 4.21 19.33
CA ASN A 151 3.83 2.74 19.40
C ASN A 151 2.64 2.24 20.20
N THR A 152 2.30 2.90 21.32
CA THR A 152 1.14 2.56 22.13
C THR A 152 -0.17 2.64 21.33
N GLU A 153 -0.35 3.69 20.52
CA GLU A 153 -1.54 3.84 19.66
C GLU A 153 -1.53 2.85 18.49
N TYR A 154 -0.35 2.55 17.95
CA TYR A 154 -0.19 1.53 16.91
C TYR A 154 -0.60 0.14 17.42
N GLU A 155 -0.14 -0.26 18.60
CA GLU A 155 -0.44 -1.56 19.22
C GLU A 155 -1.92 -1.73 19.58
N LYS A 156 -2.61 -0.64 19.92
CA LYS A 156 -4.07 -0.62 20.11
C LYS A 156 -4.86 -0.80 18.81
N GLY A 157 -4.22 -0.68 17.65
CA GLY A 157 -4.88 -0.72 16.35
C GLY A 157 -5.55 0.60 15.96
N THR A 158 -5.24 1.72 16.63
CA THR A 158 -5.83 3.05 16.35
C THR A 158 -5.68 3.46 14.88
N TYR A 159 -4.61 3.00 14.22
CA TYR A 159 -4.27 3.33 12.86
C TYR A 159 -4.70 2.29 11.82
N ALA A 160 -5.38 1.21 12.24
CA ALA A 160 -5.84 0.17 11.33
C ALA A 160 -6.72 0.75 10.20
N GLY A 161 -6.44 0.34 8.97
CA GLY A 161 -7.17 0.82 7.79
C GLY A 161 -6.86 2.26 7.39
N ASN A 162 -5.80 2.88 7.94
CA ASN A 162 -5.37 4.24 7.60
C ASN A 162 -3.89 4.29 7.25
N ALA A 163 -3.43 5.48 6.86
CA ALA A 163 -2.03 5.80 6.64
C ALA A 163 -1.61 6.95 7.56
N VAL A 164 -0.45 6.86 8.20
CA VAL A 164 -0.05 7.77 9.28
C VAL A 164 1.40 8.18 9.09
N ILE A 165 1.69 9.46 9.29
CA ILE A 165 3.06 9.96 9.50
C ILE A 165 3.14 10.55 10.89
N ASN A 166 4.00 9.97 11.72
CA ASN A 166 4.39 10.56 12.98
C ASN A 166 5.71 11.32 12.82
N ALA A 167 5.77 12.51 13.42
CA ALA A 167 6.99 13.28 13.54
C ALA A 167 7.18 13.63 15.02
N VAL A 168 8.17 13.02 15.67
CA VAL A 168 8.49 13.33 17.07
C VAL A 168 8.83 14.82 17.20
N PRO A 169 8.15 15.60 18.05
CA PRO A 169 8.39 17.04 18.18
C PRO A 169 9.84 17.36 18.53
N PHE A 170 10.35 18.48 18.01
CA PHE A 170 11.75 18.92 18.15
C PHE A 170 12.24 18.88 19.60
N SER A 171 11.46 19.45 20.53
CA SER A 171 11.81 19.50 21.95
C SER A 171 11.94 18.12 22.56
N ASN A 172 11.04 17.20 22.21
CA ASN A 172 11.01 15.83 22.72
C ASN A 172 12.12 14.99 22.09
N TYR A 173 12.41 15.20 20.80
CA TYR A 173 13.48 14.49 20.10
C TYR A 173 14.85 14.88 20.65
N ASN A 174 15.12 16.18 20.81
CA ASN A 174 16.42 16.67 21.27
C ASN A 174 16.67 16.40 22.76
N SER A 175 15.63 16.36 23.59
CA SER A 175 15.79 15.99 25.00
C SER A 175 16.24 14.54 25.17
N LEU A 176 15.77 13.65 24.29
CA LEU A 176 16.15 12.24 24.26
C LEU A 176 17.46 11.99 23.50
N ASN A 177 17.80 12.84 22.51
CA ASN A 177 18.95 12.68 21.62
C ASN A 177 19.80 13.97 21.55
N PRO A 178 20.43 14.41 22.65
CA PRO A 178 21.06 15.73 22.73
C PRO A 178 22.25 15.92 21.75
N SER A 179 22.92 14.84 21.35
CA SER A 179 24.03 14.89 20.38
C SER A 179 23.57 15.09 18.94
N ASP A 180 22.32 14.75 18.62
CA ASP A 180 21.84 14.68 17.24
C ASP A 180 21.65 16.05 16.62
N TYR A 181 21.27 17.05 17.42
CA TYR A 181 21.16 18.43 16.95
C TYR A 181 22.51 18.96 16.44
N ALA A 182 23.57 18.77 17.22
CA ALA A 182 24.92 19.16 16.82
C ALA A 182 25.42 18.40 15.58
N ALA A 183 24.93 17.16 15.38
CA ALA A 183 25.24 16.34 14.21
C ALA A 183 24.30 16.59 13.00
N GLY A 184 23.28 17.45 13.13
CA GLY A 184 22.28 17.69 12.08
C GLY A 184 21.38 16.48 11.78
N LYS A 185 21.22 15.55 12.72
CA LYS A 185 20.47 14.30 12.54
C LYS A 185 19.07 14.39 13.14
N TYR A 186 18.08 13.89 12.41
CA TYR A 186 16.72 13.71 12.91
C TYR A 186 16.18 12.36 12.46
N ALA A 187 15.88 11.48 13.42
CA ALA A 187 15.32 10.14 13.20
C ALA A 187 13.91 10.01 13.80
N GLY A 188 13.19 11.12 13.95
CA GLY A 188 11.85 11.16 14.57
C GLY A 188 10.68 10.90 13.62
N LEU A 189 10.93 10.66 12.33
CA LEU A 189 9.88 10.34 11.36
C LEU A 189 9.57 8.84 11.36
N SER A 190 8.28 8.51 11.46
CA SER A 190 7.80 7.14 11.25
C SER A 190 6.51 7.13 10.43
N ALA A 191 6.31 6.06 9.69
CA ALA A 191 5.15 5.87 8.82
C ALA A 191 4.46 4.54 9.12
N VAL A 192 3.13 4.56 9.08
CA VAL A 192 2.27 3.37 9.06
C VAL A 192 1.39 3.48 7.83
N MET A 193 1.21 2.39 7.09
CA MET A 193 0.29 2.37 5.96
C MET A 193 -0.44 1.05 5.86
N THR A 194 -1.70 1.11 5.42
CA THR A 194 -2.48 -0.08 5.08
C THR A 194 -2.53 -0.22 3.56
N PRO A 195 -1.91 -1.25 2.95
CA PRO A 195 -1.99 -1.43 1.50
C PRO A 195 -3.41 -1.79 1.06
N ARG A 196 -3.84 -1.26 -0.08
CA ARG A 196 -5.12 -1.59 -0.68
C ARG A 196 -5.07 -3.00 -1.28
N ARG A 197 -6.12 -3.80 -1.05
CA ARG A 197 -6.25 -5.18 -1.55
C ARG A 197 -7.41 -5.29 -2.55
N GLY A 198 -7.35 -6.31 -3.41
CA GLY A 198 -8.45 -6.69 -4.29
C GLY A 198 -9.38 -7.73 -3.64
N PHE A 199 -10.49 -8.04 -4.30
CA PHE A 199 -11.35 -9.14 -3.90
C PHE A 199 -10.73 -10.49 -4.27
N GLU A 200 -10.91 -11.47 -3.39
CA GLU A 200 -10.49 -12.86 -3.62
C GLU A 200 -11.68 -13.82 -3.62
N SER A 201 -12.73 -13.52 -2.84
CA SER A 201 -14.00 -14.24 -2.82
C SER A 201 -15.17 -13.27 -2.63
N ILE A 202 -16.36 -13.67 -3.11
CA ILE A 202 -17.61 -12.94 -2.94
C ILE A 202 -18.68 -13.94 -2.49
N THR A 203 -19.41 -13.60 -1.44
CA THR A 203 -20.61 -14.35 -1.02
C THR A 203 -21.84 -13.52 -1.38
N PHE A 204 -22.74 -14.09 -2.18
CA PHE A 204 -24.00 -13.45 -2.57
C PHE A 204 -25.19 -14.24 -2.00
N ASN A 205 -25.99 -13.61 -1.15
CA ASN A 205 -27.12 -14.24 -0.49
C ASN A 205 -28.42 -13.93 -1.26
N VAL A 206 -29.13 -14.97 -1.69
CA VAL A 206 -30.44 -14.85 -2.36
C VAL A 206 -31.53 -15.40 -1.47
N ASN A 207 -32.52 -14.57 -1.15
CA ASN A 207 -33.71 -14.97 -0.40
C ASN A 207 -34.93 -14.89 -1.33
N VAL A 208 -35.64 -16.00 -1.48
CA VAL A 208 -36.91 -16.06 -2.22
C VAL A 208 -38.06 -15.94 -1.23
N THR A 209 -38.96 -14.98 -1.44
CA THR A 209 -40.19 -14.84 -0.63
C THR A 209 -41.42 -15.05 -1.52
N ASN A 210 -42.43 -15.73 -0.97
CA ASN A 210 -43.74 -15.86 -1.60
C ASN A 210 -44.70 -14.86 -0.93
N PHE A 211 -45.66 -14.32 -1.68
CA PHE A 211 -46.73 -13.49 -1.12
C PHE A 211 -47.51 -14.31 -0.08
N VAL A 212 -47.62 -13.82 1.14
CA VAL A 212 -48.60 -14.36 2.11
C VAL A 212 -49.95 -13.84 1.62
N GLY A 213 -50.81 -14.72 1.12
CA GLY A 213 -52.20 -14.36 0.83
C GLY A 213 -52.86 -13.91 2.13
N ALA A 214 -53.47 -12.71 2.11
CA ALA A 214 -54.37 -12.24 3.16
C ALA A 214 -55.66 -13.06 3.18
#